data_AF-A0ABD2FUM8-F1
#
_entry.id   AF-A0ABD2FUM8-F1
#
_cell.length_a   1.000
_cell.length_b   1.000
_cell.length_c   1.000
_cell.angle_alpha   90.00
_cell.angle_beta   90.00
_cell.angle_gamma   90.00
#
_symmetry.space_group_name_H-M   'P 1'
#
loop_
_entity.id
_entity.type
_entity.pdbx_description
1 polymer ?
#
loop_
_entity_poly.entity_id
_entity_poly.type
_entity_poly.pdbx_seq_one_letter_code
_entity_poly.pdbx_strand_id
1 'polypeptide(L)'
;MTTGRKQTITVRKKKMQKRLLSDTLKNLHRKFASKNSDNVSYCLFCACRPFWVVAPTDADRATCQCKTHENLQFMADTLYSHGIVVSMNIEEMVDHTVCATEMKACAYGDCVECRLTTHTRP
;
A
#
# COMPACT_ATOMS: atom_id res chain seq x y z
N MET A 1 0.05 8.72 -0.35
CA MET A 1 -1.09 8.33 -1.20
C MET A 1 -1.12 9.26 -2.41
N THR A 2 -0.83 8.76 -3.60
CA THR A 2 -0.86 9.56 -4.84
C THR A 2 -1.71 8.84 -5.87
N THR A 3 -2.57 9.57 -6.56
CA THR A 3 -3.42 9.01 -7.61
C THR A 3 -2.61 8.78 -8.87
N GLY A 4 -2.75 7.60 -9.49
CA GLY A 4 -2.07 7.28 -10.75
C GLY A 4 -2.55 8.18 -11.90
N ARG A 5 -1.70 8.37 -12.93
CA ARG A 5 -2.03 9.22 -14.11
C ARG A 5 -3.31 8.79 -14.84
N LYS A 6 -3.65 7.50 -14.79
CA LYS A 6 -4.85 6.93 -15.44
C LYS A 6 -6.11 7.02 -14.56
N GLN A 7 -5.99 7.39 -13.28
CA GLN A 7 -7.15 7.55 -12.40
C GLN A 7 -7.80 8.92 -12.66
N THR A 8 -8.93 8.91 -13.36
CA THR A 8 -9.65 10.12 -13.77
C THR A 8 -11.13 10.02 -13.43
N ILE A 9 -11.77 11.15 -13.14
CA ILE A 9 -13.21 11.27 -12.92
C ILE A 9 -13.78 12.14 -14.05
N THR A 10 -14.86 11.69 -14.68
CA THR A 10 -15.55 12.42 -15.75
C THR A 10 -16.96 12.77 -15.33
N VAL A 11 -17.27 14.07 -15.28
CA VAL A 11 -18.61 14.58 -14.97
C VAL A 11 -18.99 15.63 -16.01
N ARG A 12 -20.21 15.56 -16.56
CA ARG A 12 -20.71 16.51 -17.58
C ARG A 12 -19.72 16.71 -18.75
N LYS A 13 -19.19 15.60 -19.28
CA LYS A 13 -18.17 15.57 -20.36
C LYS A 13 -16.83 16.25 -20.03
N LYS A 14 -16.59 16.68 -18.78
CA LYS A 14 -15.29 17.18 -18.31
C LYS A 14 -14.52 16.07 -17.60
N LYS A 15 -13.39 15.65 -18.17
CA LYS A 15 -12.49 14.64 -17.62
C LYS A 15 -11.38 15.32 -16.83
N MET A 16 -11.25 14.97 -15.55
CA MET A 16 -10.25 15.54 -14.65
C MET A 16 -9.47 14.42 -13.96
N GLN A 17 -8.21 14.68 -13.61
CA GLN A 17 -7.43 13.74 -12.81
C GLN A 17 -8.02 13.65 -11.40
N LYS A 18 -8.25 12.41 -10.92
CA LYS A 18 -8.71 12.15 -9.55
C LYS A 18 -7.68 12.76 -8.58
N ARG A 19 -8.16 13.45 -7.54
CA ARG A 19 -7.34 13.90 -6.41
C ARG A 19 -7.97 13.38 -5.13
N LEU A 20 -7.13 12.98 -4.18
CA LEU A 20 -7.58 12.49 -2.88
C LEU A 20 -7.52 13.62 -1.86
N LEU A 21 -8.54 13.66 -1.00
CA LEU A 21 -8.50 14.48 0.19
C LEU A 21 -7.38 13.98 1.11
N SER A 22 -6.56 14.90 1.60
CA SER A 22 -5.49 14.60 2.56
C SER A 22 -5.99 14.48 4.00
N ASP A 23 -7.19 14.97 4.27
CA ASP A 23 -7.80 15.04 5.60
C ASP A 23 -9.34 15.07 5.46
N THR A 24 -10.05 14.97 6.58
CA THR A 24 -11.52 15.07 6.58
C THR A 24 -11.98 16.47 6.17
N LEU A 25 -13.15 16.57 5.52
CA LEU A 25 -13.71 17.87 5.12
C LEU A 25 -13.91 18.81 6.31
N LYS A 26 -14.22 18.29 7.50
CA LYS A 26 -14.35 19.06 8.74
C LYS A 26 -13.01 19.71 9.13
N ASN A 27 -11.91 18.94 9.10
CA ASN A 27 -10.59 19.46 9.42
C ASN A 27 -10.10 20.46 8.37
N LEU A 28 -10.37 20.19 7.09
CA LEU A 28 -10.04 21.11 6.00
C LEU A 28 -10.83 22.42 6.11
N HIS A 29 -12.12 22.36 6.45
CA HIS A 29 -12.94 23.56 6.70
C HIS A 29 -12.42 24.36 7.89
N ARG A 30 -12.06 23.70 9.00
CA ARG A 30 -11.44 24.37 10.16
C ARG A 30 -10.14 25.07 9.78
N LYS A 31 -9.26 24.40 9.02
CA LYS A 31 -8.01 24.96 8.51
C LYS A 31 -8.25 26.11 7.51
N PHE A 32 -9.32 26.05 6.73
CA PHE A 32 -9.71 27.11 5.81
C PHE A 32 -10.19 28.35 6.59
N ALA A 33 -11.09 28.17 7.55
CA ALA A 33 -11.62 29.23 8.39
C ALA A 33 -10.54 29.88 9.28
N SER A 34 -9.52 29.13 9.70
CA SER A 34 -8.41 29.71 10.48
C SER A 34 -7.45 30.56 9.64
N LYS A 35 -7.42 30.37 8.31
CA LYS A 35 -6.48 31.05 7.41
C LYS A 35 -7.10 32.18 6.61
N ASN A 36 -8.42 32.17 6.42
CA ASN A 36 -9.15 33.15 5.64
C ASN A 36 -10.08 33.93 6.58
N SER A 37 -10.20 35.24 6.34
CA SER A 37 -11.15 36.09 7.05
C SER A 37 -12.61 35.87 6.64
N ASP A 38 -12.83 35.17 5.53
CA ASP A 38 -14.16 34.91 4.97
C ASP A 38 -14.88 33.81 5.75
N ASN A 39 -16.04 34.16 6.30
CA ASN A 39 -16.91 33.22 7.03
C ASN A 39 -17.71 32.35 6.06
N VAL A 40 -17.05 31.35 5.47
CA VAL A 40 -17.71 30.32 4.66
C VAL A 40 -18.27 29.23 5.56
N SER A 41 -19.57 28.94 5.44
CA SER A 41 -20.20 27.84 6.18
C SER A 41 -19.68 26.48 5.72
N TYR A 42 -19.72 25.48 6.61
CA TYR A 42 -19.29 24.11 6.29
C TYR A 42 -20.04 23.54 5.07
N CYS A 43 -21.34 23.82 4.95
CA CYS A 43 -22.17 23.35 3.83
C CYS A 43 -21.70 23.96 2.50
N LEU A 44 -21.46 25.28 2.47
CA LEU A 44 -20.97 25.96 1.28
C LEU A 44 -19.57 25.47 0.89
N PHE A 45 -18.68 25.31 1.88
CA PHE A 45 -17.34 24.74 1.67
C PHE A 45 -17.41 23.35 1.01
N CYS A 46 -18.29 22.48 1.50
CA CYS A 46 -18.50 21.14 0.93
C CYS A 46 -19.06 21.19 -0.50
N ALA A 47 -19.98 22.12 -0.78
CA ALA A 47 -20.59 22.29 -2.11
C ALA A 47 -19.59 22.85 -3.14
N CYS A 48 -18.67 23.71 -2.71
CA CYS A 48 -17.60 24.26 -3.55
C CYS A 48 -16.48 23.25 -3.86
N ARG A 49 -16.50 22.06 -3.25
CA ARG A 49 -15.51 21.02 -3.53
C ARG A 49 -15.60 20.58 -5.00
N PRO A 50 -14.50 20.64 -5.76
CA PRO A 50 -14.48 20.15 -7.13
C PRO A 50 -14.82 18.66 -7.20
N PHE A 51 -15.57 18.25 -8.22
CA PHE A 51 -16.07 16.87 -8.36
C PHE A 51 -14.95 15.81 -8.48
N TRP A 52 -13.74 16.22 -8.87
CA TRP A 52 -12.59 15.32 -9.01
C TRP A 52 -11.76 15.17 -7.74
N VAL A 53 -12.13 15.86 -6.65
CA VAL A 53 -11.49 15.72 -5.33
C VAL A 53 -12.36 14.84 -4.44
N VAL A 54 -11.89 13.62 -4.15
CA VAL A 54 -12.68 12.58 -3.46
C VAL A 54 -12.00 12.09 -2.19
N ALA A 55 -12.76 11.50 -1.27
CA ALA A 55 -12.19 10.82 -0.11
C ALA A 55 -11.41 9.57 -0.57
N PRO A 56 -10.27 9.25 0.06
CA PRO A 56 -9.55 8.02 -0.22
C PRO A 56 -10.39 6.78 0.12
N THR A 57 -10.33 5.76 -0.72
CA THR A 57 -10.87 4.42 -0.43
C THR A 57 -9.74 3.46 -0.05
N ASP A 58 -10.08 2.24 0.38
CA ASP A 58 -9.06 1.24 0.72
C ASP A 58 -8.18 0.87 -0.48
N ALA A 59 -8.72 0.89 -1.69
CA ALA A 59 -7.97 0.70 -2.94
C ALA A 59 -6.98 1.85 -3.24
N ASP A 60 -7.14 3.02 -2.61
CA ASP A 60 -6.21 4.15 -2.75
C ASP A 60 -5.03 4.07 -1.76
N ARG A 61 -5.03 3.09 -0.84
CA ARG A 61 -3.92 2.87 0.11
C ARG A 61 -2.72 2.30 -0.63
N ALA A 62 -1.54 2.86 -0.37
CA ALA A 62 -0.26 2.37 -0.88
C ALA A 62 0.28 1.22 0.00
N THR A 63 -0.61 0.34 0.46
CA THR A 63 -0.29 -0.81 1.32
C THR A 63 -0.91 -2.03 0.65
N CYS A 64 -0.14 -3.12 0.52
CA CYS A 64 -0.71 -4.36 0.03
C CYS A 64 -1.52 -5.00 1.15
N GLN A 65 -2.79 -5.33 0.89
CA GLN A 65 -3.67 -6.11 1.77
C GLN A 65 -4.21 -7.33 1.02
N CYS A 66 -3.40 -7.90 0.13
CA CYS A 66 -3.82 -9.08 -0.62
C CYS A 66 -3.79 -10.30 0.31
N LYS A 67 -4.73 -11.24 0.10
CA LYS A 67 -4.79 -12.49 0.87
C LYS A 67 -3.45 -13.23 0.90
N THR A 68 -2.67 -13.14 -0.18
CA THR A 68 -1.36 -13.80 -0.27
C THR A 68 -0.36 -13.23 0.72
N HIS A 69 -0.22 -11.90 0.82
CA HIS A 69 0.71 -11.29 1.79
C HIS A 69 0.21 -11.48 3.22
N GLU A 70 -1.08 -11.33 3.48
CA GLU A 70 -1.65 -11.55 4.82
C GLU A 70 -1.46 -13.00 5.29
N ASN A 71 -1.77 -13.98 4.43
CA ASN A 71 -1.56 -15.39 4.76
C ASN A 71 -0.08 -15.72 4.97
N LEU A 72 0.82 -15.12 4.19
CA LEU A 72 2.26 -15.30 4.36
C LEU A 72 2.74 -14.72 5.70
N GLN A 73 2.24 -13.56 6.09
CA GLN A 73 2.53 -12.96 7.40
C GLN A 73 2.08 -13.85 8.53
N PHE A 74 0.86 -14.40 8.48
CA PHE A 74 0.38 -15.33 9.53
C PHE A 74 1.25 -16.59 9.65
N MET A 75 1.76 -17.11 8.53
CA MET A 75 2.71 -18.22 8.55
C MET A 75 4.04 -17.82 9.19
N ALA A 76 4.59 -16.65 8.82
CA ALA A 76 5.84 -16.13 9.40
C ALA A 76 5.71 -15.93 10.92
N ASP A 77 4.61 -15.33 11.38
CA ASP A 77 4.33 -15.10 12.79
C ASP A 77 4.30 -16.42 13.58
N THR A 78 3.64 -17.44 13.01
CA THR A 78 3.54 -18.77 13.62
C THR A 78 4.93 -19.42 13.71
N LEU A 79 5.70 -19.42 12.63
CA LEU A 79 7.06 -19.98 12.61
C LEU A 79 7.98 -19.28 13.62
N TYR A 80 7.87 -17.95 13.74
CA TYR A 80 8.64 -17.17 14.69
C TYR A 80 8.26 -17.50 16.13
N SER A 81 6.96 -17.61 16.43
CA SER A 81 6.48 -17.98 17.77
C SER A 81 6.93 -19.39 18.21
N HIS A 82 7.13 -20.29 17.26
CA HIS A 82 7.70 -21.62 17.51
C HIS A 82 9.23 -21.65 17.51
N GLY A 83 9.90 -20.50 17.31
CA GLY A 83 11.36 -20.38 17.30
C GLY A 83 12.05 -21.04 16.11
N ILE A 84 11.31 -21.28 15.02
CA ILE A 84 11.84 -21.94 13.81
C ILE A 84 12.59 -20.93 12.94
N VAL A 85 12.12 -19.68 12.90
CA VAL A 85 12.73 -18.58 12.14
C VAL A 85 13.16 -17.45 13.06
N VAL A 86 14.16 -16.69 12.63
CA VAL A 86 14.81 -15.64 13.43
C VAL A 86 14.04 -14.32 13.40
N SER A 87 13.25 -14.07 12.36
CA SER A 87 12.45 -12.86 12.20
C SER A 87 11.04 -13.17 11.69
N MET A 88 10.10 -12.28 12.02
CA MET A 88 8.74 -12.25 11.47
C MET A 88 8.59 -11.31 10.26
N ASN A 89 9.69 -10.62 9.90
CA ASN A 89 9.73 -9.68 8.79
C ASN A 89 9.94 -10.47 7.49
N ILE A 90 8.91 -10.50 6.64
CA ILE A 90 8.93 -11.30 5.40
C ILE A 90 10.08 -10.86 4.49
N GLU A 91 10.39 -9.57 4.39
CA GLU A 91 11.49 -9.08 3.57
C GLU A 91 12.85 -9.60 4.07
N GLU A 92 13.09 -9.60 5.38
CA GLU A 92 14.31 -10.17 5.97
C GLU A 92 14.38 -11.70 5.79
N MET A 93 13.23 -12.38 5.82
CA MET A 93 13.18 -13.82 5.57
C MET A 93 13.62 -14.17 4.16
N VAL A 94 13.38 -13.31 3.16
CA VAL A 94 13.86 -13.53 1.79
C VAL A 94 15.39 -13.61 1.78
N ASP A 95 16.07 -12.68 2.44
CA ASP A 95 17.54 -12.63 2.48
C ASP A 95 18.17 -13.89 3.10
N HIS A 96 17.43 -14.59 3.96
CA HIS A 96 17.88 -15.84 4.58
C HIS A 96 17.44 -17.12 3.85
N THR A 97 16.50 -17.03 2.90
CA THR A 97 15.91 -18.20 2.22
C THR A 97 16.37 -18.38 0.79
N VAL A 98 16.81 -17.31 0.12
CA VAL A 98 17.32 -17.39 -1.26
C VAL A 98 18.81 -17.04 -1.32
N CYS A 99 19.54 -17.68 -2.24
CA CYS A 99 20.94 -17.34 -2.50
C CYS A 99 21.11 -15.96 -3.15
N ALA A 100 20.14 -15.53 -3.97
CA ALA A 100 20.14 -14.22 -4.62
C ALA A 100 18.71 -13.79 -4.99
N THR A 101 18.27 -12.65 -4.46
CA THR A 101 16.90 -12.10 -4.62
C THR A 101 16.58 -11.70 -6.07
N GLU A 102 17.59 -11.30 -6.84
CA GLU A 102 17.43 -10.89 -8.25
C GLU A 102 17.23 -12.09 -9.21
N MET A 103 17.51 -13.31 -8.74
CA MET A 103 17.44 -14.50 -9.58
C MET A 103 16.13 -15.25 -9.36
N LYS A 104 15.20 -15.12 -10.31
CA LYS A 104 13.92 -15.84 -10.28
C LYS A 104 14.09 -17.35 -10.06
N ALA A 105 15.06 -17.99 -10.72
CA ALA A 105 15.31 -19.42 -10.55
C ALA A 105 15.65 -19.78 -9.10
N CYS A 106 16.34 -18.91 -8.37
CA CYS A 106 16.68 -19.15 -6.96
C CYS A 106 15.43 -19.15 -6.06
N ALA A 107 14.46 -18.27 -6.32
CA ALA A 107 13.20 -18.24 -5.57
C ALA A 107 12.38 -19.55 -5.73
N TYR A 108 12.61 -20.30 -6.82
CA TYR A 108 12.03 -21.63 -7.04
C TYR A 108 12.96 -22.78 -6.60
N GLY A 109 14.13 -22.49 -6.02
CA GLY A 109 15.12 -23.50 -5.62
C GLY A 109 15.90 -24.12 -6.80
N ASP A 110 15.81 -23.52 -7.98
CA ASP A 110 16.37 -24.05 -9.23
C ASP A 110 17.74 -23.48 -9.60
N CYS A 111 18.31 -22.58 -8.80
CA CYS A 111 19.65 -22.07 -9.06
C CYS A 111 20.73 -23.13 -8.75
N VAL A 112 21.93 -22.91 -9.26
CA VAL A 112 23.07 -23.85 -9.11
C VAL A 112 23.33 -24.14 -7.63
N GLU A 113 23.42 -23.12 -6.78
CA GLU A 113 23.65 -23.26 -5.34
C GLU A 113 22.54 -24.03 -4.62
N CYS A 114 21.27 -23.74 -4.91
CA CYS A 114 20.12 -24.47 -4.34
C CYS A 114 20.14 -25.95 -4.73
N ARG A 115 20.46 -26.27 -6.00
CA ARG A 115 20.54 -27.67 -6.46
C ARG A 115 21.68 -28.44 -5.80
N LEU A 116 22.80 -27.77 -5.51
CA LEU A 116 23.95 -28.40 -4.84
C LEU A 116 23.71 -28.62 -3.34
N THR A 117 23.05 -27.66 -2.69
CA THR A 117 22.77 -27.69 -1.24
C THR A 117 21.60 -28.60 -0.86
N THR A 118 20.58 -28.74 -1.71
CA THR A 118 19.41 -29.61 -1.43
C THR A 118 19.70 -31.10 -1.59
N HIS A 119 20.76 -31.49 -2.30
CA HIS A 119 21.19 -32.87 -2.46
C HIS A 119 22.28 -33.32 -1.46
N THR A 120 22.69 -32.46 -0.53
CA THR A 120 23.68 -32.81 0.50
C THR A 120 23.05 -32.81 1.88
N ARG A 121 22.26 -33.85 2.17
CA ARG A 121 22.10 -34.33 3.54
C ARG A 121 22.41 -35.84 3.57
N PRO A 122 23.35 -36.31 4.40
CA PRO A 122 23.63 -37.72 4.59
C PRO A 122 22.42 -38.49 5.12
#